data_AF-A0A644SVP0-F1
#
_entry.id   AF-A0A644SVP0-F1
#
_cell.length_a   1.000
_cell.length_b   1.000
_cell.length_c   1.000
_cell.angle_alpha   90.00
_cell.angle_beta   90.00
_cell.angle_gamma   90.00
#
_symmetry.space_group_name_H-M   'P 1'
#
loop_
_entity.id
_entity.type
_entity.pdbx_description
1 polymer ?
#
loop_
_entity_poly.entity_id
_entity_poly.type
_entity_poly.pdbx_seq_one_letter_code
_entity_poly.pdbx_strand_id
1 'polypeptide(L)'
;MQLIITNSQFLLLALLLLLFIVLIAVFLTKPLLRYVINRITDDATSKLLSDVYDQNLAELLPSLKRFSVLNLLELSLRAESGKIIARPLGSPKHYLGYDNLMFSPRQMTQLSLPENAEIDMSVTLGPQAAKPLVIKIPLMIAGMAYGLAMSEESKIALARASRTVQTATNSGEGPFLPEEPGEAGKFILQIGCWSWGERTNEQIASSDMLEVKMGQGGDVGTSHIGPTEIEGRARILGGLAPDEPAISFPAPPGVLTTDDWPAFMKKLRQRANGIPIALKIMATDRLEEELALAIDLGFDAIVIDGCEGATHAAPPLKHDDFGIPNLYALVRAKRYLKNSQMSLIMGGGYFTPGQCLKALALGADALYLGTVPLFALTHNQVTKVIPWEPPTTLVYYNSPTKTQLDIDQAATSVANVLTSMVLEMEEAMRALGKSSLKELSPDDLVALDSITAEITGVKKAFGVSPSTSPENAEQKQCLESLEQFNLLLLYSRRLVKLMETVLMELCFSNDLSRIRQLATEFDTLIKQKDKWVKTP
;
A
#
# COMPACT_ATOMS: atom_id res chain seq x y z
N MET A 1 -24.73 86.72 9.82
CA MET A 1 -25.32 85.38 10.01
C MET A 1 -24.16 84.41 10.25
N GLN A 2 -23.71 84.26 11.51
CA GLN A 2 -22.66 83.31 11.87
C GLN A 2 -23.29 81.94 12.04
N LEU A 3 -23.04 81.04 11.07
CA LEU A 3 -23.42 79.64 11.16
C LEU A 3 -22.54 78.97 12.22
N ILE A 4 -23.09 78.75 13.41
CA ILE A 4 -22.50 77.91 14.44
C ILE A 4 -22.70 76.47 13.98
N ILE A 5 -21.71 75.90 13.31
CA ILE A 5 -21.69 74.49 12.93
C ILE A 5 -21.41 73.69 14.23
N THR A 6 -22.41 73.00 14.74
CA THR A 6 -22.28 72.12 15.91
C THR A 6 -21.47 70.87 15.54
N ASN A 7 -20.76 70.30 16.53
CA ASN A 7 -19.85 69.16 16.39
C ASN A 7 -20.49 67.93 15.68
N SER A 8 -21.81 67.78 15.77
CA SER A 8 -22.59 66.75 15.07
C SER A 8 -22.70 66.96 13.55
N GLN A 9 -22.74 68.21 13.08
CA GLN A 9 -22.79 68.51 11.64
C GLN A 9 -21.46 68.23 10.94
N PHE A 10 -20.33 68.46 11.63
CA PHE A 10 -19.01 68.13 11.10
C PHE A 10 -18.82 66.60 10.99
N LEU A 11 -19.30 65.86 12.00
CA LEU A 11 -19.29 64.40 11.98
C LEU A 11 -20.15 63.83 10.83
N LEU A 12 -21.35 64.39 10.63
CA LEU A 12 -22.24 64.00 9.53
C LEU A 12 -21.62 64.30 8.15
N LEU A 13 -20.98 65.45 8.00
CA LEU A 13 -20.31 65.83 6.75
C LEU A 13 -19.12 64.90 6.45
N ALA A 14 -18.32 64.56 7.47
CA ALA A 14 -17.22 63.62 7.36
C ALA A 14 -17.71 62.21 6.98
N LEU A 15 -18.83 61.76 7.55
CA LEU A 15 -19.43 60.45 7.26
C LEU A 15 -20.01 60.40 5.84
N LEU A 16 -20.65 61.48 5.39
CA LEU A 16 -21.12 61.63 4.01
C LEU A 16 -19.95 61.68 3.00
N LEU A 17 -18.86 62.37 3.34
CA LEU A 17 -17.65 62.41 2.52
C LEU A 17 -17.00 61.03 2.42
N LEU A 18 -16.92 60.29 3.53
CA LEU A 18 -16.40 58.92 3.55
C LEU A 18 -17.27 57.99 2.72
N LEU A 19 -18.60 58.10 2.86
CA LEU A 19 -19.55 57.32 2.06
C LEU A 19 -19.45 57.66 0.57
N PHE A 20 -19.24 58.93 0.23
CA PHE A 20 -19.01 59.37 -1.14
C PHE A 20 -17.68 58.87 -1.71
N ILE A 21 -16.60 58.87 -0.93
CA ILE A 21 -15.31 58.29 -1.31
C ILE A 21 -15.43 56.78 -1.53
N VAL A 22 -16.13 56.07 -0.64
CA VAL A 22 -16.41 54.64 -0.80
C VAL A 22 -17.25 54.39 -2.06
N LEU A 23 -18.27 55.22 -2.32
CA LEU A 23 -19.09 55.12 -3.52
C LEU A 23 -18.24 55.31 -4.79
N ILE A 24 -17.39 56.34 -4.82
CA ILE A 24 -16.44 56.60 -5.91
C ILE A 24 -15.48 55.43 -6.09
N ALA A 25 -14.94 54.90 -5.00
CA ALA A 25 -14.04 53.74 -5.04
C ALA A 25 -14.75 52.50 -5.62
N VAL A 26 -16.01 52.26 -5.28
CA VAL A 26 -16.84 51.17 -5.82
C VAL A 26 -17.15 51.39 -7.31
N PHE A 27 -17.45 52.62 -7.72
CA PHE A 27 -17.72 52.95 -9.13
C PHE A 27 -16.45 52.97 -10.00
N LEU A 28 -15.28 53.28 -9.43
CA LEU A 28 -14.00 53.32 -10.15
C LEU A 28 -13.23 51.99 -10.12
N THR A 29 -13.46 51.12 -9.14
CA THR A 29 -12.76 49.82 -9.05
C THR A 29 -13.05 48.95 -10.28
N LYS A 30 -14.31 48.83 -10.69
CA LYS A 30 -14.67 48.03 -11.87
C LYS A 30 -14.04 48.55 -13.19
N PRO A 31 -14.15 49.84 -13.56
CA PRO A 31 -13.53 50.35 -14.79
C PRO A 31 -12.00 50.38 -14.72
N LEU A 32 -11.40 50.66 -13.55
CA LEU A 32 -9.95 50.62 -13.37
C LEU A 32 -9.42 49.18 -13.50
N LEU A 33 -10.04 48.23 -12.81
CA LEU A 33 -9.69 46.81 -12.90
C LEU A 33 -9.88 46.31 -14.34
N ARG A 34 -10.97 46.69 -15.01
CA ARG A 34 -11.19 46.37 -16.43
C ARG A 34 -10.13 46.97 -17.33
N TYR A 35 -9.70 48.21 -17.09
CA TYR A 35 -8.63 48.84 -17.86
C TYR A 35 -7.29 48.12 -17.67
N VAL A 36 -6.93 47.79 -16.42
CA VAL A 36 -5.69 47.05 -16.10
C VAL A 36 -5.74 45.65 -16.72
N ILE A 37 -6.83 44.91 -16.54
CA ILE A 37 -7.03 43.59 -17.13
C ILE A 37 -6.96 43.68 -18.66
N ASN A 38 -7.69 44.60 -19.30
CA ASN A 38 -7.66 44.75 -20.75
C ASN A 38 -6.24 45.06 -21.23
N ARG A 39 -5.51 45.96 -20.57
CA ARG A 39 -4.15 46.30 -20.96
C ARG A 39 -3.19 45.11 -20.87
N ILE A 40 -3.28 44.33 -19.77
CA ILE A 40 -2.46 43.12 -19.60
C ILE A 40 -2.88 42.04 -20.61
N THR A 41 -4.18 41.88 -20.83
CA THR A 41 -4.73 40.85 -21.72
C THR A 41 -4.44 41.17 -23.18
N ASP A 42 -4.59 42.42 -23.60
CA ASP A 42 -4.31 42.87 -24.96
C ASP A 42 -2.82 42.73 -25.27
N ASP A 43 -1.94 43.11 -24.34
CA ASP A 43 -0.48 42.95 -24.51
C ASP A 43 -0.06 41.48 -24.54
N ALA A 44 -0.59 40.66 -23.62
CA ALA A 44 -0.33 39.22 -23.59
C ALA A 44 -0.88 38.50 -24.83
N THR A 45 -2.09 38.85 -25.26
CA THR A 45 -2.76 38.24 -26.43
C THR A 45 -2.06 38.66 -27.72
N SER A 46 -1.68 39.93 -27.85
CA SER A 46 -0.93 40.43 -28.99
C SER A 46 0.41 39.70 -29.12
N LYS A 47 1.16 39.56 -28.02
CA LYS A 47 2.42 38.80 -27.99
C LYS A 47 2.20 37.32 -28.33
N LEU A 48 1.22 36.67 -27.71
CA LEU A 48 0.90 35.26 -27.95
C LEU A 48 0.45 34.98 -29.40
N LEU A 49 -0.20 35.92 -30.08
CA LEU A 49 -0.74 35.70 -31.44
C LEU A 49 0.15 36.28 -32.55
N SER A 50 1.02 37.24 -32.26
CA SER A 50 1.78 37.99 -33.27
C SER A 50 3.29 37.74 -33.22
N ASP A 51 3.83 37.29 -32.09
CA ASP A 51 5.27 37.04 -31.97
C ASP A 51 5.67 35.77 -32.74
N VAL A 52 6.90 35.78 -33.25
CA VAL A 52 7.51 34.63 -33.93
C VAL A 52 7.57 33.45 -32.96
N TYR A 53 7.26 32.26 -33.45
CA TYR A 53 6.98 31.09 -32.62
C TYR A 53 8.09 30.72 -31.63
N ASP A 54 9.36 30.95 -31.97
CA ASP A 54 10.54 30.67 -31.12
C ASP A 54 10.77 31.69 -29.99
N GLN A 55 10.11 32.85 -30.05
CA GLN A 55 10.13 33.90 -29.03
C GLN A 55 8.79 33.99 -28.28
N ASN A 56 7.84 33.14 -28.66
CA ASN A 56 6.48 33.14 -28.17
C ASN A 56 6.32 32.11 -27.05
N LEU A 57 5.64 32.48 -25.96
CA LEU A 57 5.31 31.54 -24.88
C LEU A 57 4.48 30.34 -25.37
N ALA A 58 3.82 30.46 -26.53
CA ALA A 58 3.15 29.35 -27.20
C ALA A 58 4.09 28.20 -27.58
N GLU A 59 5.41 28.41 -27.69
CA GLU A 59 6.41 27.35 -27.88
C GLU A 59 6.37 26.30 -26.76
N LEU A 60 6.04 26.73 -25.53
CA LEU A 60 5.88 25.82 -24.41
C LEU A 60 4.74 24.84 -24.62
N LEU A 61 3.74 25.13 -25.47
CA LEU A 61 2.59 24.24 -25.68
C LEU A 61 2.99 22.93 -26.40
N PRO A 62 3.70 22.92 -27.54
CA PRO A 62 4.30 21.70 -28.09
C PRO A 62 5.22 20.97 -27.11
N SER A 63 6.02 21.72 -26.35
CA SER A 63 6.95 21.15 -25.35
C SER A 63 6.19 20.43 -24.22
N LEU A 64 5.13 21.03 -23.69
CA LEU A 64 4.25 20.44 -22.67
C LEU A 64 3.36 19.29 -23.20
N LYS A 65 3.19 19.19 -24.53
CA LYS A 65 2.61 17.99 -25.16
C LYS A 65 3.61 16.83 -25.24
N ARG A 66 4.92 17.13 -25.29
CA ARG A 66 5.98 16.10 -25.31
C ARG A 66 6.32 15.59 -23.92
N PHE A 67 6.32 16.45 -22.90
CA PHE A 67 6.55 16.08 -21.51
C PHE A 67 5.64 16.86 -20.57
N SER A 68 5.28 16.29 -19.42
CA SER A 68 4.30 16.89 -18.51
C SER A 68 4.83 18.16 -17.80
N VAL A 69 3.93 18.99 -17.28
CA VAL A 69 4.30 20.14 -16.41
C VAL A 69 5.11 19.67 -15.20
N LEU A 70 4.78 18.50 -14.65
CA LEU A 70 5.56 17.90 -13.56
C LEU A 70 7.01 17.63 -14.01
N ASN A 71 7.21 17.05 -15.20
CA ASN A 71 8.55 16.82 -15.72
C ASN A 71 9.34 18.13 -15.90
N LEU A 72 8.67 19.22 -16.32
CA LEU A 72 9.29 20.54 -16.43
C LEU A 72 9.77 21.06 -15.06
N LEU A 73 8.89 21.03 -14.06
CA LEU A 73 9.21 21.52 -12.70
C LEU A 73 10.37 20.72 -12.11
N GLU A 74 10.34 19.41 -12.25
CA GLU A 74 11.41 18.57 -11.76
C GLU A 74 12.71 18.72 -12.54
N LEU A 75 12.66 18.97 -13.86
CA LEU A 75 13.84 19.32 -14.64
C LEU A 75 14.46 20.60 -14.12
N SER A 76 13.66 21.63 -13.83
CA SER A 76 14.15 22.89 -13.23
C SER A 76 14.78 22.66 -11.86
N LEU A 77 14.18 21.86 -10.99
CA LEU A 77 14.76 21.52 -9.67
C LEU A 77 16.08 20.74 -9.79
N ARG A 78 16.19 19.84 -10.77
CA ARG A 78 17.43 19.15 -11.10
C ARG A 78 18.48 20.12 -11.63
N ALA A 79 18.09 21.06 -12.48
CA ALA A 79 19.00 22.06 -13.07
C ALA A 79 19.54 23.04 -12.02
N GLU A 80 18.71 23.44 -11.05
CA GLU A 80 19.11 24.36 -9.97
C GLU A 80 20.18 23.75 -9.05
N SER A 81 20.00 22.49 -8.66
CA SER A 81 20.82 21.88 -7.61
C SER A 81 21.89 20.90 -8.12
N GLY A 82 21.69 20.30 -9.29
CA GLY A 82 22.50 19.18 -9.79
C GLY A 82 22.43 17.92 -8.90
N LYS A 83 21.47 17.86 -7.97
CA LYS A 83 21.32 16.80 -6.97
C LYS A 83 20.08 15.94 -7.23
N ILE A 84 20.01 14.80 -6.55
CA ILE A 84 18.80 13.98 -6.51
C ILE A 84 17.69 14.80 -5.84
N ILE A 85 16.57 14.96 -6.53
CA ILE A 85 15.39 15.63 -6.00
C ILE A 85 14.48 14.64 -5.25
N ALA A 86 13.77 15.13 -4.25
CA ALA A 86 12.82 14.36 -3.47
C ALA A 86 11.37 14.71 -3.86
N ARG A 87 10.61 13.73 -4.34
CA ARG A 87 9.17 13.85 -4.62
C ARG A 87 8.36 13.20 -3.49
N PRO A 88 7.33 13.89 -2.96
CA PRO A 88 6.42 13.32 -1.97
C PRO A 88 5.28 12.53 -2.64
N LEU A 89 4.61 11.68 -1.85
CA LEU A 89 3.30 11.06 -2.15
C LEU A 89 3.22 10.01 -3.27
N GLY A 90 4.32 9.55 -3.85
CA GLY A 90 4.29 8.41 -4.79
C GLY A 90 4.33 8.81 -6.26
N SER A 91 4.05 7.84 -7.14
CA SER A 91 3.91 8.06 -8.58
C SER A 91 2.54 8.64 -8.93
N PRO A 92 2.47 9.61 -9.88
CA PRO A 92 1.20 10.04 -10.48
C PRO A 92 0.75 9.12 -11.63
N LYS A 93 1.53 8.07 -11.98
CA LYS A 93 1.17 7.13 -13.05
C LYS A 93 -0.10 6.37 -12.66
N HIS A 94 -1.00 6.21 -13.63
CA HIS A 94 -2.19 5.38 -13.47
C HIS A 94 -1.92 4.00 -14.07
N TYR A 95 -2.08 2.97 -13.25
CA TYR A 95 -1.91 1.57 -13.64
C TYR A 95 -3.26 0.89 -13.80
N LEU A 96 -3.29 -0.28 -14.46
CA LEU A 96 -4.48 -1.13 -14.49
C LEU A 96 -4.80 -1.59 -13.07
N GLY A 97 -5.84 -1.01 -12.49
CA GLY A 97 -6.29 -1.29 -11.13
C GLY A 97 -7.65 -1.99 -11.10
N TYR A 98 -8.45 -1.65 -10.10
CA TYR A 98 -9.70 -2.34 -9.78
C TYR A 98 -10.92 -1.83 -10.55
N ASP A 99 -10.75 -0.84 -11.43
CA ASP A 99 -11.87 -0.11 -12.05
C ASP A 99 -12.70 -0.98 -13.00
N ASN A 100 -12.06 -1.96 -13.66
CA ASN A 100 -12.75 -2.90 -14.57
C ASN A 100 -13.28 -4.16 -13.87
N LEU A 101 -13.26 -4.22 -12.55
CA LEU A 101 -13.94 -5.25 -11.76
C LEU A 101 -15.24 -4.66 -11.23
N MET A 102 -16.36 -5.38 -11.33
CA MET A 102 -17.65 -4.96 -10.79
C MET A 102 -18.25 -6.03 -9.89
N PHE A 103 -18.87 -5.62 -8.79
CA PHE A 103 -19.71 -6.51 -8.02
C PHE A 103 -20.99 -6.83 -8.79
N SER A 104 -21.38 -8.10 -8.83
CA SER A 104 -22.55 -8.57 -9.56
C SER A 104 -23.51 -9.30 -8.63
N PRO A 105 -24.33 -8.57 -7.86
CA PRO A 105 -25.27 -9.18 -6.93
C PRO A 105 -26.33 -9.98 -7.68
N ARG A 106 -26.74 -11.09 -7.08
CA ARG A 106 -27.88 -11.88 -7.52
C ARG A 106 -29.15 -11.19 -7.03
N GLN A 107 -30.22 -11.24 -7.82
CA GLN A 107 -31.49 -10.57 -7.49
C GLN A 107 -32.60 -11.55 -7.10
N MET A 108 -32.64 -12.73 -7.72
CA MET A 108 -33.66 -13.76 -7.45
C MET A 108 -33.07 -15.08 -6.98
N THR A 109 -31.86 -15.44 -7.43
CA THR A 109 -31.21 -16.72 -7.10
C THR A 109 -30.50 -16.71 -5.74
N GLN A 110 -30.25 -15.52 -5.22
CA GLN A 110 -29.80 -15.26 -3.85
C GLN A 110 -30.29 -13.85 -3.53
N LEU A 111 -30.94 -13.68 -2.39
CA LEU A 111 -31.48 -12.40 -1.96
C LEU A 111 -30.42 -11.62 -1.17
N SER A 112 -30.52 -10.30 -1.20
CA SER A 112 -29.76 -9.42 -0.33
C SER A 112 -30.16 -9.61 1.14
N LEU A 113 -29.27 -9.23 2.05
CA LEU A 113 -29.58 -9.18 3.47
C LEU A 113 -30.45 -7.93 3.78
N PRO A 114 -31.26 -7.96 4.86
CA PRO A 114 -31.97 -6.77 5.31
C PRO A 114 -31.00 -5.68 5.81
N GLU A 115 -31.46 -4.43 5.83
CA GLU A 115 -30.65 -3.26 6.24
C GLU A 115 -30.04 -3.41 7.65
N ASN A 116 -30.78 -4.02 8.58
CA ASN A 116 -30.33 -4.24 9.95
C ASN A 116 -29.45 -5.48 10.14
N ALA A 117 -29.09 -6.20 9.08
CA ALA A 117 -28.17 -7.31 9.19
C ALA A 117 -26.79 -6.82 9.61
N GLU A 118 -26.27 -7.41 10.68
CA GLU A 118 -24.89 -7.19 11.13
C GLU A 118 -23.93 -7.93 10.20
N ILE A 119 -22.86 -7.26 9.79
CA ILE A 119 -21.84 -7.79 8.90
C ILE A 119 -20.54 -7.97 9.67
N ASP A 120 -20.01 -9.18 9.71
CA ASP A 120 -18.72 -9.46 10.35
C ASP A 120 -17.56 -9.03 9.43
N MET A 121 -16.99 -7.88 9.76
CA MET A 121 -15.82 -7.29 9.10
C MET A 121 -14.49 -7.60 9.81
N SER A 122 -14.51 -8.47 10.84
CA SER A 122 -13.32 -8.74 11.64
C SER A 122 -12.31 -9.64 10.95
N VAL A 123 -11.02 -9.41 11.25
CA VAL A 123 -9.89 -10.14 10.65
C VAL A 123 -8.94 -10.59 11.75
N THR A 124 -8.38 -11.80 11.59
CA THR A 124 -7.33 -12.35 12.45
C THR A 124 -6.06 -12.54 11.62
N LEU A 125 -5.01 -11.78 11.96
CA LEU A 125 -3.72 -11.80 11.30
C LEU A 125 -2.74 -12.68 12.08
N GLY A 126 -2.01 -13.54 11.35
CA GLY A 126 -1.11 -14.53 11.92
C GLY A 126 -1.84 -15.57 12.79
N PRO A 127 -2.84 -16.29 12.27
CA PRO A 127 -3.68 -17.20 13.06
C PRO A 127 -2.92 -18.36 13.73
N GLN A 128 -1.71 -18.67 13.28
CA GLN A 128 -0.82 -19.69 13.85
C GLN A 128 0.06 -19.15 14.99
N ALA A 129 0.11 -17.83 15.19
CA ALA A 129 0.84 -17.25 16.31
C ALA A 129 0.11 -17.55 17.64
N ALA A 130 0.86 -17.61 18.74
CA ALA A 130 0.26 -17.87 20.06
C ALA A 130 -0.67 -16.73 20.53
N LYS A 131 -0.43 -15.51 20.05
CA LYS A 131 -1.23 -14.30 20.30
C LYS A 131 -1.53 -13.64 18.96
N PRO A 132 -2.48 -14.15 18.16
CA PRO A 132 -2.78 -13.58 16.85
C PRO A 132 -3.32 -12.15 16.98
N LEU A 133 -3.06 -11.31 15.98
CA LEU A 133 -3.55 -9.94 15.96
C LEU A 133 -4.99 -9.92 15.44
N VAL A 134 -5.94 -9.56 16.29
CA VAL A 134 -7.36 -9.44 15.91
C VAL A 134 -7.75 -7.97 15.79
N ILE A 135 -8.33 -7.61 14.64
CA ILE A 135 -8.84 -6.26 14.33
C ILE A 135 -10.32 -6.34 13.93
N LYS A 136 -11.10 -5.29 14.24
CA LYS A 136 -12.54 -5.26 13.96
C LYS A 136 -12.90 -4.93 12.52
N ILE A 137 -12.01 -4.26 11.82
CA ILE A 137 -12.19 -3.85 10.42
C ILE A 137 -10.96 -4.27 9.62
N PRO A 138 -11.07 -4.55 8.32
CA PRO A 138 -9.95 -5.03 7.51
C PRO A 138 -9.02 -3.90 7.06
N LEU A 139 -9.27 -2.65 7.50
CA LEU A 139 -8.50 -1.46 7.11
C LEU A 139 -7.59 -1.06 8.27
N MET A 140 -6.27 -1.06 8.03
CA MET A 140 -5.24 -0.68 9.00
C MET A 140 -4.52 0.60 8.56
N ILE A 141 -3.99 1.34 9.53
CA ILE A 141 -3.17 2.52 9.28
C ILE A 141 -1.73 2.08 8.98
N ALA A 142 -1.23 2.44 7.80
CA ALA A 142 0.10 2.05 7.33
C ALA A 142 1.23 2.69 8.14
N GLY A 143 2.39 2.02 8.15
CA GLY A 143 3.59 2.50 8.85
C GLY A 143 4.12 3.78 8.24
N MET A 144 3.94 4.89 8.95
CA MET A 144 4.50 6.20 8.60
C MET A 144 5.44 6.65 9.73
N ALA A 145 6.70 6.86 9.40
CA ALA A 145 7.79 6.99 10.36
C ALA A 145 7.72 8.29 11.18
N TYR A 146 7.68 8.19 12.50
CA TYR A 146 7.94 9.32 13.40
C TYR A 146 9.34 9.90 13.14
N GLY A 147 9.48 11.22 13.11
CA GLY A 147 10.77 11.89 12.99
C GLY A 147 11.33 11.96 11.56
N LEU A 148 11.22 10.88 10.78
CA LEU A 148 11.64 10.86 9.38
C LEU A 148 10.59 11.44 8.44
N ALA A 149 9.32 11.31 8.80
CA ALA A 149 8.20 11.80 8.01
C ALA A 149 7.20 12.53 8.92
N MET A 150 6.61 11.83 9.88
CA MET A 150 5.45 12.28 10.65
C MET A 150 5.85 13.00 11.94
N SER A 151 5.10 14.04 12.29
CA SER A 151 5.20 14.72 13.58
C SER A 151 4.67 13.85 14.72
N GLU A 152 4.99 14.24 15.96
CA GLU A 152 4.48 13.54 17.15
C GLU A 152 2.96 13.60 17.22
N GLU A 153 2.41 14.80 17.04
CA GLU A 153 0.98 15.12 17.07
C GLU A 153 0.21 14.24 16.08
N SER A 154 0.78 14.05 14.89
CA SER A 154 0.19 13.22 13.84
C SER A 154 0.19 11.75 14.21
N LYS A 155 1.28 11.24 14.78
CA LYS A 155 1.39 9.83 15.22
C LYS A 155 0.41 9.52 16.35
N ILE A 156 0.27 10.43 17.33
CA ILE A 156 -0.72 10.29 18.40
C ILE A 156 -2.15 10.34 17.87
N ALA A 157 -2.45 11.25 16.93
CA ALA A 157 -3.77 11.31 16.30
C ALA A 157 -4.14 10.01 15.57
N LEU A 158 -3.20 9.41 14.82
CA LEU A 158 -3.38 8.12 14.15
C LEU A 158 -3.59 6.98 15.15
N ALA A 159 -2.82 6.96 16.25
CA ALA A 159 -2.96 5.99 17.31
C ALA A 159 -4.36 6.06 17.94
N ARG A 160 -4.82 7.25 18.34
CA ARG A 160 -6.18 7.47 18.87
C ARG A 160 -7.26 7.06 17.89
N ALA A 161 -7.11 7.38 16.61
CA ALA A 161 -8.07 6.97 15.58
C ALA A 161 -8.15 5.43 15.46
N SER A 162 -7.01 4.74 15.47
CA SER A 162 -6.96 3.27 15.42
C SER A 162 -7.69 2.63 16.61
N ARG A 163 -7.58 3.24 17.79
CA ARG A 163 -8.28 2.82 19.01
C ARG A 163 -9.79 2.96 18.88
N THR A 164 -10.25 4.11 18.38
CA THR A 164 -11.68 4.39 18.18
C THR A 164 -12.34 3.36 17.27
N VAL A 165 -11.70 3.02 16.15
CA VAL A 165 -12.25 2.05 15.17
C VAL A 165 -11.79 0.60 15.42
N GLN A 166 -11.10 0.33 16.53
CA GLN A 166 -10.62 -0.99 16.94
C GLN A 166 -9.79 -1.71 15.84
N THR A 167 -8.90 -0.96 15.19
CA THR A 167 -7.94 -1.47 14.20
C THR A 167 -6.51 -1.24 14.65
N ALA A 168 -5.54 -1.60 13.78
CA ALA A 168 -4.13 -1.40 14.02
C ALA A 168 -3.56 -0.14 13.38
N THR A 169 -2.60 0.47 14.08
CA THR A 169 -1.66 1.46 13.55
C THR A 169 -0.25 0.89 13.57
N ASN A 170 0.60 1.36 12.67
CA ASN A 170 1.99 0.91 12.53
C ASN A 170 2.97 2.07 12.79
N SER A 171 4.03 1.79 13.55
CA SER A 171 5.05 2.79 13.94
C SER A 171 5.74 3.45 12.75
N GLY A 172 5.90 2.72 11.64
CA GLY A 172 6.85 3.05 10.58
C GLY A 172 8.31 2.88 11.02
N GLU A 173 9.23 3.18 10.11
CA GLU A 173 10.66 2.83 10.25
C GLU A 173 11.47 3.80 11.13
N GLY A 174 10.82 4.87 11.59
CA GLY A 174 11.44 5.90 12.41
C GLY A 174 11.78 5.43 13.83
N PRO A 175 12.43 6.31 14.61
CA PRO A 175 12.65 6.10 16.03
C PRO A 175 11.35 5.76 16.77
N PHE A 176 11.47 4.98 17.84
CA PHE A 176 10.31 4.56 18.64
C PHE A 176 9.76 5.74 19.44
N LEU A 177 8.48 6.07 19.24
CA LEU A 177 7.75 7.07 20.02
C LEU A 177 7.08 6.39 21.23
N PRO A 178 7.50 6.64 22.48
CA PRO A 178 7.01 5.91 23.65
C PRO A 178 5.51 6.03 23.94
N GLU A 179 4.89 7.13 23.54
CA GLU A 179 3.48 7.43 23.77
C GLU A 179 2.55 6.71 22.79
N GLU A 180 3.03 6.39 21.58
CA GLU A 180 2.20 5.85 20.50
C GLU A 180 1.49 4.53 20.88
N PRO A 181 2.14 3.53 21.49
CA PRO A 181 1.47 2.29 21.86
C PRO A 181 0.37 2.47 22.91
N GLY A 182 0.49 3.45 23.81
CA GLY A 182 -0.49 3.70 24.87
C GLY A 182 -1.79 4.32 24.36
N GLU A 183 -1.73 5.02 23.23
CA GLU A 183 -2.85 5.69 22.58
C GLU A 183 -3.48 4.82 21.47
N ALA A 184 -2.75 3.81 20.99
CA ALA A 184 -3.16 2.92 19.90
C ALA A 184 -4.27 1.92 20.32
N GLY A 185 -5.04 1.46 19.34
CA GLY A 185 -5.95 0.32 19.50
C GLY A 185 -5.16 -0.98 19.49
N LYS A 186 -4.58 -1.27 18.32
CA LYS A 186 -3.55 -2.29 18.13
C LYS A 186 -2.29 -1.64 17.59
N PHE A 187 -1.14 -2.05 18.12
CA PHE A 187 0.14 -1.44 17.76
C PHE A 187 1.06 -2.41 17.03
N ILE A 188 1.46 -2.05 15.81
CA ILE A 188 2.40 -2.80 15.00
C ILE A 188 3.75 -2.08 15.05
N LEU A 189 4.77 -2.75 15.57
CA LEU A 189 6.12 -2.19 15.65
C LEU A 189 6.96 -2.63 14.44
N GLN A 190 7.42 -1.67 13.65
CA GLN A 190 8.25 -1.94 12.50
C GLN A 190 9.73 -2.10 12.89
N ILE A 191 10.36 -3.12 12.34
CA ILE A 191 11.79 -3.44 12.44
C ILE A 191 12.41 -3.09 11.10
N GLY A 192 13.00 -1.90 11.04
CA GLY A 192 13.60 -1.35 9.83
C GLY A 192 15.10 -1.52 9.76
N CYS A 193 15.70 -0.98 8.71
CA CYS A 193 17.12 -1.05 8.42
C CYS A 193 17.96 0.10 9.04
N TRP A 194 17.44 0.79 10.06
CA TRP A 194 18.18 1.87 10.74
C TRP A 194 18.93 1.35 11.97
N SER A 195 19.84 2.15 12.53
CA SER A 195 20.56 1.82 13.77
C SER A 195 19.63 1.50 14.94
N TRP A 196 18.52 2.23 15.06
CA TRP A 196 17.46 1.96 16.05
C TRP A 196 16.52 0.79 15.68
N GLY A 197 16.74 0.16 14.52
CA GLY A 197 15.94 -0.93 14.00
C GLY A 197 16.03 -2.23 14.82
N GLU A 198 17.05 -2.42 15.64
CA GLU A 198 17.15 -3.62 16.52
C GLU A 198 15.98 -3.73 17.51
N ARG A 199 15.42 -2.56 17.89
CA ARG A 199 14.41 -2.32 18.93
C ARG A 199 14.82 -2.89 20.31
N THR A 200 14.35 -2.34 21.41
CA THR A 200 14.58 -2.94 22.75
C THR A 200 13.52 -4.00 23.07
N ASN A 201 13.74 -4.81 24.11
CA ASN A 201 12.74 -5.80 24.53
C ASN A 201 11.46 -5.13 25.05
N GLU A 202 11.60 -3.98 25.71
CA GLU A 202 10.47 -3.19 26.21
C GLU A 202 9.63 -2.65 25.06
N GLN A 203 10.27 -2.18 23.98
CA GLN A 203 9.60 -1.71 22.77
C GLN A 203 8.85 -2.85 22.07
N ILE A 204 9.47 -4.03 21.94
CA ILE A 204 8.81 -5.22 21.38
C ILE A 204 7.61 -5.63 22.24
N ALA A 205 7.77 -5.63 23.56
CA ALA A 205 6.71 -6.02 24.50
C ALA A 205 5.49 -5.09 24.47
N SER A 206 5.64 -3.84 24.00
CA SER A 206 4.52 -2.89 23.84
C SER A 206 3.76 -3.05 22.52
N SER A 207 4.04 -4.07 21.71
CA SER A 207 3.41 -4.28 20.40
C SER A 207 2.53 -5.54 20.36
N ASP A 208 1.50 -5.50 19.52
CA ASP A 208 0.61 -6.63 19.23
C ASP A 208 1.08 -7.46 18.03
N MET A 209 1.95 -6.90 17.18
CA MET A 209 2.58 -7.57 16.04
C MET A 209 3.88 -6.85 15.67
N LEU A 210 4.87 -7.60 15.18
CA LEU A 210 6.09 -7.06 14.61
C LEU A 210 6.02 -7.07 13.09
N GLU A 211 6.63 -6.08 12.44
CA GLU A 211 6.74 -6.04 10.98
C GLU A 211 8.19 -5.79 10.56
N VAL A 212 8.84 -6.79 9.98
CA VAL A 212 10.19 -6.66 9.41
C VAL A 212 10.06 -6.02 8.03
N LYS A 213 10.61 -4.81 7.86
CA LYS A 213 10.51 -4.07 6.59
C LYS A 213 11.77 -4.26 5.76
N MET A 214 11.59 -4.81 4.55
CA MET A 214 12.62 -4.89 3.51
C MET A 214 12.38 -3.93 2.34
N GLY A 215 11.13 -3.54 2.11
CA GLY A 215 10.79 -2.57 1.07
C GLY A 215 9.40 -1.98 1.25
N GLN A 216 9.10 -0.95 0.46
CA GLN A 216 7.76 -0.36 0.34
C GLN A 216 7.54 0.15 -1.09
N GLY A 217 6.29 0.40 -1.45
CA GLY A 217 5.92 0.80 -2.82
C GLY A 217 6.55 2.10 -3.32
N GLY A 218 6.80 3.07 -2.44
CA GLY A 218 7.33 4.38 -2.82
C GLY A 218 8.85 4.53 -2.70
N ASP A 219 9.53 3.58 -2.04
CA ASP A 219 10.98 3.64 -1.85
C ASP A 219 11.55 2.24 -1.52
N VAL A 220 12.72 1.94 -2.07
CA VAL A 220 13.44 0.69 -1.84
C VAL A 220 14.95 0.94 -1.83
N GLY A 221 15.67 0.13 -1.07
CA GLY A 221 17.11 0.23 -0.89
C GLY A 221 17.51 1.16 0.26
N THR A 222 18.77 1.58 0.25
CA THR A 222 19.34 2.39 1.33
C THR A 222 19.05 3.88 1.16
N SER A 223 18.93 4.57 2.28
CA SER A 223 18.67 6.00 2.37
C SER A 223 19.71 6.70 3.26
N HIS A 224 20.02 7.94 2.90
CA HIS A 224 20.93 8.81 3.65
C HIS A 224 20.17 10.07 4.03
N ILE A 225 20.08 10.34 5.32
CA ILE A 225 19.39 11.51 5.87
C ILE A 225 20.43 12.41 6.53
N GLY A 226 20.48 13.66 6.09
CA GLY A 226 21.43 14.64 6.57
C GLY A 226 21.22 14.96 8.06
N PRO A 227 22.25 15.46 8.77
CA PRO A 227 22.11 15.74 10.20
C PRO A 227 21.01 16.76 10.52
N THR A 228 20.80 17.74 9.65
CA THR A 228 19.78 18.79 9.78
C THR A 228 18.37 18.33 9.42
N GLU A 229 18.22 17.12 8.86
CA GLU A 229 16.92 16.57 8.45
C GLU A 229 16.29 15.71 9.56
N ILE A 230 17.07 15.32 10.57
CA ILE A 230 16.58 14.64 11.77
C ILE A 230 17.07 15.39 13.02
N GLU A 231 16.24 16.31 13.50
CA GLU A 231 16.56 17.16 14.65
C GLU A 231 15.65 16.90 15.85
N GLY A 232 16.03 17.43 17.02
CA GLY A 232 15.20 17.42 18.22
C GLY A 232 14.95 16.01 18.78
N ARG A 233 13.71 15.74 19.17
CA ARG A 233 13.32 14.53 19.92
C ARG A 233 13.55 13.24 19.14
N ALA A 234 13.31 13.24 17.82
CA ALA A 234 13.56 12.10 16.96
C ALA A 234 15.04 11.67 16.97
N ARG A 235 15.97 12.63 16.95
CA ARG A 235 17.42 12.36 17.05
C ARG A 235 17.78 11.65 18.36
N ILE A 236 17.26 12.16 19.47
CA ILE A 236 17.49 11.60 20.81
C ILE A 236 16.94 10.17 20.91
N LEU A 237 15.70 9.97 20.47
CA LEU A 237 15.06 8.64 20.49
C LEU A 237 15.70 7.66 19.51
N GLY A 238 16.30 8.15 18.42
CA GLY A 238 17.08 7.34 17.47
C GLY A 238 18.48 6.99 17.97
N GLY A 239 18.93 7.57 19.09
CA GLY A 239 20.27 7.32 19.63
C GLY A 239 21.40 7.90 18.78
N LEU A 240 21.11 8.92 17.97
CA LEU A 240 22.10 9.57 17.10
C LEU A 240 22.81 10.69 17.85
N ALA A 241 24.14 10.77 17.70
CA ALA A 241 24.94 11.87 18.25
C ALA A 241 24.61 13.20 17.56
N PRO A 242 24.89 14.37 18.17
CA PRO A 242 24.80 15.66 17.47
C PRO A 242 25.61 15.64 16.17
N ASP A 243 25.06 16.21 15.10
CA ASP A 243 25.66 16.28 13.76
C ASP A 243 25.94 14.93 13.05
N GLU A 244 25.53 13.81 13.64
CA GLU A 244 25.61 12.49 12.99
C GLU A 244 24.54 12.35 11.90
N PRO A 245 24.89 11.99 10.65
CA PRO A 245 23.90 11.65 9.63
C PRO A 245 23.28 10.28 9.94
N ALA A 246 21.99 10.12 9.63
CA ALA A 246 21.36 8.81 9.71
C ALA A 246 21.54 8.08 8.37
N ILE A 247 22.20 6.92 8.40
CA ILE A 247 22.42 6.08 7.23
C ILE A 247 21.71 4.76 7.46
N SER A 248 20.86 4.37 6.51
CA SER A 248 20.16 3.09 6.58
C SER A 248 21.07 1.96 6.06
N PHE A 249 20.95 0.80 6.69
CA PHE A 249 21.56 -0.45 6.25
C PHE A 249 20.76 -1.07 5.08
N PRO A 250 21.33 -2.05 4.36
CA PRO A 250 20.58 -2.82 3.36
C PRO A 250 19.47 -3.71 3.95
N ALA A 251 19.62 -4.12 5.21
CA ALA A 251 18.70 -5.00 5.93
C ALA A 251 18.67 -4.61 7.42
N PRO A 252 17.72 -5.12 8.23
CA PRO A 252 17.69 -4.88 9.66
C PRO A 252 19.02 -5.22 10.37
N PRO A 253 19.38 -4.50 11.45
CA PRO A 253 20.58 -4.82 12.22
C PRO A 253 20.63 -6.29 12.63
N GLY A 254 21.75 -6.95 12.29
CA GLY A 254 21.95 -8.39 12.50
C GLY A 254 21.81 -9.27 11.26
N VAL A 255 21.39 -8.71 10.12
CA VAL A 255 21.40 -9.39 8.80
C VAL A 255 22.40 -8.67 7.90
N LEU A 256 23.55 -9.29 7.63
CA LEU A 256 24.57 -8.75 6.72
C LEU A 256 24.58 -9.48 5.37
N THR A 257 24.23 -10.75 5.41
CA THR A 257 24.13 -11.66 4.27
C THR A 257 22.80 -12.39 4.32
N THR A 258 22.42 -13.02 3.21
CA THR A 258 21.20 -13.85 3.14
C THR A 258 21.22 -15.02 4.11
N ASP A 259 22.40 -15.51 4.50
CA ASP A 259 22.56 -16.65 5.39
C ASP A 259 22.28 -16.30 6.87
N ASP A 260 22.20 -15.02 7.20
CA ASP A 260 21.94 -14.54 8.56
C ASP A 260 20.44 -14.60 8.94
N TRP A 261 19.54 -14.70 7.95
CA TRP A 261 18.09 -14.66 8.14
C TRP A 261 17.56 -15.69 9.16
N PRO A 262 17.96 -16.98 9.13
CA PRO A 262 17.48 -17.96 10.10
C PRO A 262 17.87 -17.61 11.55
N ALA A 263 19.09 -17.10 11.77
CA ALA A 263 19.56 -16.70 13.08
C ALA A 263 18.83 -15.45 13.59
N PHE A 264 18.67 -14.45 12.72
CA PHE A 264 17.89 -13.26 12.99
C PHE A 264 16.45 -13.59 13.38
N MET A 265 15.76 -14.39 12.57
CA MET A 265 14.37 -14.77 12.81
C MET A 265 14.21 -15.60 14.09
N LYS A 266 15.16 -16.49 14.40
CA LYS A 266 15.16 -17.22 15.66
C LYS A 266 15.25 -16.28 16.87
N LYS A 267 16.19 -15.32 16.86
CA LYS A 267 16.32 -14.31 17.94
C LYS A 267 15.05 -13.47 18.03
N LEU A 268 14.50 -13.03 16.90
CA LEU A 268 13.32 -12.19 16.89
C LEU A 268 12.07 -12.92 17.41
N ARG A 269 11.85 -14.16 16.99
CA ARG A 269 10.74 -15.00 17.43
C ARG A 269 10.76 -15.25 18.95
N GLN A 270 11.95 -15.44 19.52
CA GLN A 270 12.11 -15.56 20.97
C GLN A 270 11.70 -14.26 21.70
N ARG A 271 12.12 -13.10 21.17
CA ARG A 271 11.80 -11.78 21.75
C ARG A 271 10.32 -11.39 21.58
N ALA A 272 9.71 -11.79 20.47
CA ALA A 272 8.30 -11.53 20.16
C ALA A 272 7.32 -12.18 21.16
N ASN A 273 7.75 -13.23 21.88
CA ASN A 273 6.96 -13.84 22.95
C ASN A 273 5.50 -14.17 22.55
N GLY A 274 5.35 -14.74 21.35
CA GLY A 274 4.10 -15.29 20.83
C GLY A 274 3.25 -14.35 19.97
N ILE A 275 3.60 -13.06 19.84
CA ILE A 275 2.93 -12.17 18.87
C ILE A 275 3.37 -12.50 17.43
N PRO A 276 2.57 -12.16 16.41
CA PRO A 276 2.90 -12.46 15.03
C PRO A 276 4.07 -11.60 14.53
N ILE A 277 4.79 -12.12 13.54
CA ILE A 277 5.85 -11.41 12.83
C ILE A 277 5.49 -11.40 11.35
N ALA A 278 5.30 -10.21 10.81
CA ALA A 278 5.05 -9.97 9.40
C ALA A 278 6.35 -9.61 8.67
N LEU A 279 6.45 -9.97 7.39
CA LEU A 279 7.47 -9.45 6.47
C LEU A 279 6.83 -8.45 5.53
N LYS A 280 7.40 -7.24 5.41
CA LYS A 280 6.94 -6.21 4.49
C LYS A 280 7.91 -6.02 3.33
N ILE A 281 7.39 -6.16 2.11
CA ILE A 281 8.15 -6.06 0.86
C ILE A 281 7.46 -5.15 -0.15
N MET A 282 8.25 -4.60 -1.06
CA MET A 282 7.77 -4.03 -2.32
C MET A 282 7.46 -5.18 -3.28
N ALA A 283 6.33 -5.11 -3.99
CA ALA A 283 6.03 -6.05 -5.04
C ALA A 283 7.00 -5.88 -6.22
N THR A 284 7.68 -6.97 -6.59
CA THR A 284 8.58 -7.02 -7.76
C THR A 284 8.26 -8.24 -8.60
N ASP A 285 8.95 -8.41 -9.73
CA ASP A 285 8.81 -9.62 -10.53
C ASP A 285 9.33 -10.89 -9.83
N ARG A 286 10.12 -10.73 -8.75
CA ARG A 286 10.66 -11.84 -7.94
C ARG A 286 9.77 -12.20 -6.75
N LEU A 287 8.50 -11.78 -6.77
CA LEU A 287 7.59 -11.93 -5.64
C LEU A 287 7.52 -13.37 -5.11
N GLU A 288 7.42 -14.39 -5.97
CA GLU A 288 7.32 -15.79 -5.54
C GLU A 288 8.59 -16.31 -4.87
N GLU A 289 9.78 -15.78 -5.23
CA GLU A 289 11.05 -16.10 -4.56
C GLU A 289 11.03 -15.58 -3.11
N GLU A 290 10.60 -14.33 -2.92
CA GLU A 290 10.46 -13.70 -1.60
C GLU A 290 9.37 -14.38 -0.75
N LEU A 291 8.25 -14.80 -1.36
CA LEU A 291 7.18 -15.53 -0.68
C LEU A 291 7.63 -16.92 -0.21
N ALA A 292 8.43 -17.63 -1.03
CA ALA A 292 9.03 -18.89 -0.64
C ALA A 292 9.88 -18.71 0.62
N LEU A 293 10.77 -17.71 0.59
CA LEU A 293 11.65 -17.39 1.70
C LEU A 293 10.87 -16.98 2.95
N ALA A 294 9.80 -16.19 2.80
CA ALA A 294 8.96 -15.78 3.93
C ALA A 294 8.33 -16.98 4.65
N ILE A 295 7.85 -17.97 3.88
CA ILE A 295 7.29 -19.22 4.43
C ILE A 295 8.39 -20.02 5.13
N ASP A 296 9.55 -20.21 4.48
CA ASP A 296 10.66 -20.99 5.02
C ASP A 296 11.23 -20.41 6.31
N LEU A 297 11.28 -19.08 6.41
CA LEU A 297 11.69 -18.35 7.62
C LEU A 297 10.61 -18.30 8.71
N GLY A 298 9.39 -18.78 8.41
CA GLY A 298 8.28 -18.86 9.35
C GLY A 298 7.70 -17.52 9.75
N PHE A 299 7.54 -16.59 8.80
CA PHE A 299 6.72 -15.39 9.00
C PHE A 299 5.22 -15.76 9.10
N ASP A 300 4.47 -15.06 9.95
CA ASP A 300 3.04 -15.32 10.16
C ASP A 300 2.14 -14.54 9.20
N ALA A 301 2.67 -13.45 8.65
CA ALA A 301 2.00 -12.61 7.66
C ALA A 301 3.00 -12.04 6.65
N ILE A 302 2.52 -11.74 5.46
CA ILE A 302 3.25 -10.99 4.44
C ILE A 302 2.48 -9.71 4.12
N VAL A 303 3.20 -8.59 4.07
CA VAL A 303 2.71 -7.29 3.67
C VAL A 303 3.33 -6.96 2.32
N ILE A 304 2.50 -6.80 1.29
CA ILE A 304 2.95 -6.52 -0.06
C ILE A 304 2.44 -5.15 -0.47
N ASP A 305 3.36 -4.21 -0.68
CA ASP A 305 3.05 -2.90 -1.23
C ASP A 305 3.24 -2.93 -2.75
N GLY A 306 2.20 -2.57 -3.52
CA GLY A 306 2.35 -2.25 -4.94
C GLY A 306 3.15 -0.97 -5.16
N CYS A 307 3.65 -0.75 -6.38
CA CYS A 307 4.41 0.46 -6.74
C CYS A 307 3.62 1.77 -6.58
N GLU A 308 2.30 1.69 -6.37
CA GLU A 308 1.43 2.82 -6.03
C GLU A 308 1.59 3.30 -4.58
N GLY A 309 2.45 2.64 -3.78
CA GLY A 309 2.77 3.08 -2.43
C GLY A 309 3.42 4.47 -2.39
N ALA A 310 3.01 5.27 -1.41
CA ALA A 310 3.58 6.60 -1.20
C ALA A 310 4.81 6.54 -0.28
N THR A 311 5.63 7.59 -0.33
CA THR A 311 6.59 7.92 0.72
C THR A 311 6.62 9.43 0.96
N HIS A 312 7.17 9.85 2.11
CA HIS A 312 7.37 11.27 2.41
C HIS A 312 8.26 11.95 1.36
N ALA A 313 9.34 11.28 0.98
CA ALA A 313 10.35 11.79 0.06
C ALA A 313 11.12 10.63 -0.57
N ALA A 314 11.05 10.49 -1.89
CA ALA A 314 11.96 9.62 -2.65
C ALA A 314 12.23 10.20 -4.05
N PRO A 315 13.31 9.76 -4.71
CA PRO A 315 13.59 10.16 -6.08
C PRO A 315 12.42 9.79 -7.01
N PRO A 316 11.98 10.69 -7.92
CA PRO A 316 10.97 10.39 -8.93
C PRO A 316 11.17 9.07 -9.67
N LEU A 317 12.43 8.71 -9.97
CA LEU A 317 12.81 7.45 -10.60
C LEU A 317 12.29 6.23 -9.80
N LYS A 318 12.43 6.25 -8.47
CA LYS A 318 11.99 5.14 -7.63
C LYS A 318 10.46 5.02 -7.60
N HIS A 319 9.76 6.16 -7.56
CA HIS A 319 8.30 6.19 -7.64
C HIS A 319 7.78 5.64 -8.96
N ASP A 320 8.38 6.09 -10.06
CA ASP A 320 7.80 5.90 -11.38
C ASP A 320 8.22 4.56 -12.02
N ASP A 321 9.39 4.02 -11.69
CA ASP A 321 10.01 2.95 -12.49
C ASP A 321 10.39 1.69 -11.69
N PHE A 322 10.02 1.59 -10.40
CA PHE A 322 10.32 0.42 -9.56
C PHE A 322 9.05 -0.32 -9.14
N GLY A 323 9.15 -1.65 -9.11
CA GLY A 323 8.11 -2.58 -8.66
C GLY A 323 6.94 -2.77 -9.63
N ILE A 324 5.93 -3.50 -9.17
CA ILE A 324 4.73 -3.82 -9.95
C ILE A 324 3.44 -3.35 -9.24
N PRO A 325 2.36 -3.07 -10.01
CA PRO A 325 1.06 -2.69 -9.46
C PRO A 325 0.47 -3.68 -8.44
N ASN A 326 -0.27 -3.14 -7.47
CA ASN A 326 -0.85 -3.89 -6.35
C ASN A 326 -1.76 -5.04 -6.80
N LEU A 327 -2.51 -4.88 -7.90
CA LEU A 327 -3.46 -5.87 -8.39
C LEU A 327 -2.74 -7.12 -8.88
N TYR A 328 -1.63 -6.94 -9.61
CA TYR A 328 -0.80 -8.04 -10.09
C TYR A 328 -0.16 -8.77 -8.91
N ALA A 329 0.36 -8.01 -7.96
CA ALA A 329 1.01 -8.53 -6.77
C ALA A 329 0.04 -9.36 -5.92
N LEU A 330 -1.18 -8.85 -5.70
CA LEU A 330 -2.24 -9.54 -4.95
C LEU A 330 -2.58 -10.89 -5.58
N VAL A 331 -2.85 -10.92 -6.89
CA VAL A 331 -3.29 -12.17 -7.54
C VAL A 331 -2.16 -13.21 -7.57
N ARG A 332 -0.92 -12.78 -7.85
CA ARG A 332 0.27 -13.64 -7.80
C ARG A 332 0.49 -14.21 -6.39
N ALA A 333 0.47 -13.34 -5.37
CA ALA A 333 0.64 -13.74 -3.98
C ALA A 333 -0.47 -14.70 -3.52
N LYS A 334 -1.74 -14.38 -3.80
CA LYS A 334 -2.85 -15.25 -3.40
C LYS A 334 -2.76 -16.63 -4.04
N ARG A 335 -2.38 -16.69 -5.32
CA ARG A 335 -2.17 -17.97 -6.02
C ARG A 335 -1.04 -18.79 -5.39
N TYR A 336 0.08 -18.14 -5.09
CA TYR A 336 1.25 -18.79 -4.48
C TYR A 336 0.93 -19.28 -3.05
N LEU A 337 0.23 -18.47 -2.26
CA LEU A 337 -0.09 -18.74 -0.86
C LEU A 337 -1.31 -19.64 -0.66
N LYS A 338 -1.89 -20.23 -1.72
CA LYS A 338 -3.13 -21.02 -1.66
C LYS A 338 -3.10 -22.13 -0.59
N ASN A 339 -1.95 -22.75 -0.34
CA ASN A 339 -1.77 -23.83 0.63
C ASN A 339 -1.07 -23.38 1.93
N SER A 340 -0.83 -22.08 2.08
CA SER A 340 -0.22 -21.48 3.26
C SER A 340 -1.29 -20.95 4.22
N GLN A 341 -0.96 -20.91 5.51
CA GLN A 341 -1.76 -20.25 6.55
C GLN A 341 -1.27 -18.82 6.86
N MET A 342 -0.27 -18.35 6.11
CA MET A 342 0.28 -17.00 6.25
C MET A 342 -0.76 -15.96 5.81
N SER A 343 -0.99 -14.95 6.65
CA SER A 343 -1.92 -13.86 6.31
C SER A 343 -1.34 -12.95 5.23
N LEU A 344 -2.18 -12.51 4.29
CA LEU A 344 -1.83 -11.63 3.18
C LEU A 344 -2.39 -10.23 3.41
N ILE A 345 -1.52 -9.26 3.68
CA ILE A 345 -1.86 -7.86 3.86
C ILE A 345 -1.40 -7.10 2.61
N MET A 346 -2.30 -6.36 1.97
CA MET A 346 -1.94 -5.55 0.79
C MET A 346 -1.86 -4.07 1.13
N GLY A 347 -0.90 -3.37 0.52
CA GLY A 347 -0.78 -1.92 0.58
C GLY A 347 -0.46 -1.30 -0.78
N GLY A 348 -0.41 0.04 -0.79
CA GLY A 348 -0.12 0.84 -1.98
C GLY A 348 -1.36 1.10 -2.84
N GLY A 349 -1.75 2.36 -3.03
CA GLY A 349 -2.76 2.75 -4.03
C GLY A 349 -4.24 2.53 -3.71
N TYR A 350 -4.63 2.24 -2.47
CA TYR A 350 -6.04 2.14 -2.06
C TYR A 350 -6.59 3.50 -1.58
N PHE A 351 -7.62 4.00 -2.26
CA PHE A 351 -8.24 5.31 -1.96
C PHE A 351 -9.74 5.23 -1.69
N THR A 352 -10.43 4.20 -2.19
CA THR A 352 -11.90 4.08 -2.09
C THR A 352 -12.32 2.77 -1.44
N PRO A 353 -13.50 2.72 -0.78
CA PRO A 353 -14.03 1.48 -0.19
C PRO A 353 -14.27 0.41 -1.25
N GLY A 354 -14.65 0.79 -2.47
CA GLY A 354 -14.81 -0.15 -3.59
C GLY A 354 -13.51 -0.85 -3.99
N GLN A 355 -12.39 -0.12 -4.07
CA GLN A 355 -11.07 -0.74 -4.30
C GLN A 355 -10.70 -1.69 -3.17
N CYS A 356 -10.94 -1.27 -1.93
CA CYS A 356 -10.65 -2.08 -0.75
C CYS A 356 -11.45 -3.40 -0.76
N LEU A 357 -12.77 -3.34 -0.94
CA LEU A 357 -13.61 -4.53 -0.94
C LEU A 357 -13.27 -5.48 -2.09
N LYS A 358 -12.92 -4.95 -3.27
CA LYS A 358 -12.48 -5.78 -4.40
C LYS A 358 -11.17 -6.50 -4.10
N ALA A 359 -10.21 -5.85 -3.43
CA ALA A 359 -8.97 -6.49 -3.01
C ALA A 359 -9.21 -7.61 -1.98
N LEU A 360 -10.11 -7.38 -1.03
CA LEU A 360 -10.54 -8.42 -0.08
C LEU A 360 -11.22 -9.59 -0.81
N ALA A 361 -12.11 -9.32 -1.77
CA ALA A 361 -12.74 -10.34 -2.60
C ALA A 361 -11.73 -11.17 -3.41
N LEU A 362 -10.65 -10.55 -3.89
CA LEU A 362 -9.54 -11.23 -4.58
C LEU A 362 -8.62 -12.01 -3.63
N GLY A 363 -8.82 -11.90 -2.31
CA GLY A 363 -8.21 -12.78 -1.32
C GLY A 363 -7.14 -12.15 -0.42
N ALA A 364 -7.06 -10.82 -0.37
CA ALA A 364 -6.33 -10.12 0.71
C ALA A 364 -7.08 -10.29 2.04
N ASP A 365 -6.37 -10.47 3.14
CA ASP A 365 -6.96 -10.60 4.48
C ASP A 365 -7.20 -9.22 5.11
N ALA A 366 -6.27 -8.27 4.91
CA ALA A 366 -6.38 -6.89 5.38
C ALA A 366 -5.63 -5.93 4.45
N LEU A 367 -5.88 -4.63 4.62
CA LEU A 367 -5.33 -3.57 3.77
C LEU A 367 -4.67 -2.47 4.58
N TYR A 368 -3.52 -2.02 4.13
CA TYR A 368 -2.85 -0.83 4.64
C TYR A 368 -3.24 0.43 3.88
N LEU A 369 -3.68 1.44 4.62
CA LEU A 369 -3.98 2.78 4.12
C LEU A 369 -2.98 3.77 4.70
N GLY A 370 -2.23 4.46 3.85
CA GLY A 370 -1.30 5.53 4.24
C GLY A 370 -1.80 6.91 3.83
N THR A 371 -2.03 7.11 2.53
CA THR A 371 -2.42 8.41 1.97
C THR A 371 -3.80 8.87 2.47
N VAL A 372 -4.76 7.95 2.59
CA VAL A 372 -6.11 8.26 3.10
C VAL A 372 -6.06 8.84 4.52
N PRO A 373 -5.48 8.16 5.53
CA PRO A 373 -5.38 8.74 6.87
C PRO A 373 -4.49 9.99 6.90
N LEU A 374 -3.42 10.08 6.10
CA LEU A 374 -2.56 11.26 6.01
C LEU A 374 -3.35 12.53 5.67
N PHE A 375 -4.20 12.48 4.64
CA PHE A 375 -5.03 13.64 4.28
C PHE A 375 -6.18 13.86 5.25
N ALA A 376 -6.76 12.79 5.81
CA ALA A 376 -7.82 12.89 6.80
C ALA A 376 -7.39 13.64 8.08
N LEU A 377 -6.12 13.51 8.51
CA LEU A 377 -5.57 14.30 9.62
C LEU A 377 -5.75 15.82 9.42
N THR A 378 -5.64 16.28 8.17
CA THR A 378 -5.67 17.71 7.82
C THR A 378 -7.09 18.23 7.55
N HIS A 379 -8.10 17.36 7.53
CA HIS A 379 -9.48 17.73 7.22
C HIS A 379 -10.00 18.80 8.19
N ASN A 380 -10.64 19.86 7.66
CA ASN A 380 -11.05 21.07 8.38
C ASN A 380 -9.93 21.87 9.07
N GLN A 381 -8.67 21.55 8.80
CA GLN A 381 -7.50 22.24 9.36
C GLN A 381 -6.60 22.86 8.28
N VAL A 382 -6.83 22.54 7.01
CA VAL A 382 -6.02 23.01 5.87
C VAL A 382 -5.90 24.53 5.76
N THR A 383 -6.90 25.27 6.25
CA THR A 383 -6.93 26.76 6.27
C THR A 383 -5.80 27.37 7.09
N LYS A 384 -5.15 26.60 7.95
CA LYS A 384 -3.99 27.02 8.75
C LYS A 384 -2.74 27.23 7.90
N VAL A 385 -2.67 26.64 6.70
CA VAL A 385 -1.46 26.63 5.84
C VAL A 385 -1.70 27.14 4.42
N ILE A 386 -2.88 26.92 3.85
CA ILE A 386 -3.23 27.47 2.52
C ILE A 386 -3.42 29.00 2.60
N PRO A 387 -3.12 29.77 1.55
CA PRO A 387 -2.71 29.34 0.20
C PRO A 387 -1.20 29.15 0.00
N TRP A 388 -0.39 29.25 1.05
CA TRP A 388 1.06 29.35 0.91
C TRP A 388 1.77 28.00 0.91
N GLU A 389 1.33 27.09 1.77
CA GLU A 389 1.97 25.79 1.99
C GLU A 389 0.99 24.63 1.74
N PRO A 390 1.46 23.46 1.28
CA PRO A 390 0.61 22.28 1.13
C PRO A 390 -0.01 21.81 2.46
N PRO A 391 -1.21 21.21 2.45
CA PRO A 391 -1.85 20.67 3.67
C PRO A 391 -0.98 19.69 4.47
N THR A 392 -0.15 18.91 3.78
CA THR A 392 0.75 17.92 4.40
C THR A 392 1.83 18.55 5.27
N THR A 393 2.08 19.86 5.17
CA THR A 393 2.98 20.55 6.12
C THR A 393 2.44 20.53 7.54
N LEU A 394 1.12 20.40 7.77
CA LEU A 394 0.56 20.28 9.12
C LEU A 394 0.94 18.98 9.83
N VAL A 395 1.37 17.94 9.10
CA VAL A 395 1.58 16.60 9.67
C VAL A 395 3.04 16.14 9.66
N TYR A 396 3.91 16.83 8.91
CA TYR A 396 5.31 16.42 8.78
C TYR A 396 6.21 16.92 9.92
N TYR A 397 7.19 16.11 10.29
CA TYR A 397 8.06 16.36 11.43
C TYR A 397 8.91 17.62 11.29
N ASN A 398 9.46 17.90 10.10
CA ASN A 398 10.31 19.08 9.88
C ASN A 398 9.52 20.35 9.53
N SER A 399 8.20 20.29 9.58
CA SER A 399 7.38 21.46 9.28
C SER A 399 7.28 22.40 10.49
N PRO A 400 7.42 23.74 10.29
CA PRO A 400 7.18 24.72 11.35
C PRO A 400 5.69 24.80 11.74
N THR A 401 4.77 24.33 10.90
CA THR A 401 3.32 24.41 11.12
C THR A 401 2.76 23.18 11.84
N LYS A 402 3.58 22.15 12.12
CA LYS A 402 3.15 20.90 12.77
C LYS A 402 2.47 21.10 14.13
N THR A 403 2.90 22.12 14.88
CA THR A 403 2.36 22.45 16.21
C THR A 403 0.95 23.04 16.15
N GLN A 404 0.46 23.39 14.96
CA GLN A 404 -0.88 23.90 14.75
C GLN A 404 -1.91 22.78 14.52
N LEU A 405 -1.48 21.52 14.40
CA LEU A 405 -2.37 20.38 14.23
C LEU A 405 -3.15 20.12 15.53
N ASP A 406 -4.48 20.18 15.44
CA ASP A 406 -5.36 19.73 16.52
C ASP A 406 -5.46 18.21 16.46
N ILE A 407 -4.90 17.55 17.48
CA ILE A 407 -4.77 16.09 17.58
C ILE A 407 -6.14 15.42 17.65
N ASP A 408 -7.08 15.98 18.43
CA ASP A 408 -8.38 15.35 18.68
C ASP A 408 -9.29 15.48 17.46
N GLN A 409 -9.27 16.64 16.80
CA GLN A 409 -9.96 16.83 15.52
C GLN A 409 -9.36 15.94 14.42
N ALA A 410 -8.03 15.81 14.37
CA ALA A 410 -7.36 14.95 13.40
C ALA A 410 -7.68 13.47 13.64
N ALA A 411 -7.63 13.00 14.89
CA ALA A 411 -8.00 11.63 15.27
C ALA A 411 -9.45 11.31 14.90
N THR A 412 -10.37 12.24 15.20
CA THR A 412 -11.79 12.11 14.84
C THR A 412 -11.98 12.02 13.33
N SER A 413 -11.28 12.85 12.56
CA SER A 413 -11.39 12.87 11.09
C SER A 413 -10.90 11.56 10.47
N VAL A 414 -9.77 11.02 10.95
CA VAL A 414 -9.28 9.71 10.49
C VAL A 414 -10.26 8.59 10.86
N ALA A 415 -10.75 8.57 12.10
CA ALA A 415 -11.72 7.57 12.55
C ALA A 415 -13.02 7.61 11.72
N ASN A 416 -13.53 8.81 11.40
CA ASN A 416 -14.72 8.98 10.58
C ASN A 416 -14.52 8.47 9.15
N VAL A 417 -13.38 8.74 8.53
CA VAL A 417 -13.09 8.25 7.16
C VAL A 417 -13.02 6.72 7.13
N LEU A 418 -12.29 6.10 8.07
CA LEU A 418 -12.22 4.64 8.15
C LEU A 418 -13.59 4.01 8.43
N THR A 419 -14.37 4.62 9.34
CA THR A 419 -15.74 4.17 9.65
C THR A 419 -16.64 4.27 8.42
N SER A 420 -16.63 5.40 7.70
CA SER A 420 -17.43 5.59 6.48
C SER A 420 -17.09 4.56 5.42
N MET A 421 -15.79 4.33 5.17
CA MET A 421 -15.35 3.33 4.21
C MET A 421 -15.86 1.93 4.57
N VAL A 422 -15.79 1.54 5.84
CA VAL A 422 -16.28 0.24 6.30
C VAL A 422 -17.81 0.15 6.18
N LEU A 423 -18.56 1.19 6.54
CA LEU A 423 -20.02 1.20 6.39
C LEU A 423 -20.45 1.04 4.92
N GLU A 424 -19.76 1.70 3.98
CA GLU A 424 -20.00 1.51 2.54
C GLU A 424 -19.69 0.07 2.09
N MET A 425 -18.63 -0.54 2.64
CA MET A 425 -18.29 -1.93 2.38
C MET A 425 -19.35 -2.89 2.94
N GLU A 426 -19.86 -2.65 4.14
CA GLU A 426 -20.96 -3.43 4.73
C GLU A 426 -22.23 -3.34 3.88
N GLU A 427 -22.54 -2.17 3.34
CA GLU A 427 -23.70 -2.00 2.46
C GLU A 427 -23.58 -2.82 1.18
N ALA A 428 -22.38 -2.85 0.58
CA ALA A 428 -22.09 -3.73 -0.55
C ALA A 428 -22.21 -5.22 -0.16
N MET A 429 -21.74 -5.62 1.03
CA MET A 429 -21.88 -6.99 1.55
C MET A 429 -23.36 -7.38 1.74
N ARG A 430 -24.19 -6.48 2.29
CA ARG A 430 -25.65 -6.69 2.40
C ARG A 430 -26.29 -6.88 1.03
N ALA A 431 -25.93 -6.05 0.06
CA ALA A 431 -26.41 -6.16 -1.32
C ALA A 431 -26.00 -7.48 -2.00
N LEU A 432 -24.81 -7.99 -1.70
CA LEU A 432 -24.32 -9.30 -2.17
C LEU A 432 -24.95 -10.49 -1.43
N GLY A 433 -25.70 -10.25 -0.36
CA GLY A 433 -26.28 -11.31 0.45
C GLY A 433 -25.24 -12.04 1.32
N LYS A 434 -24.22 -11.32 1.80
CA LYS A 434 -23.06 -11.88 2.52
C LYS A 434 -22.98 -11.31 3.93
N SER A 435 -22.92 -12.16 4.94
CA SER A 435 -22.93 -11.72 6.35
C SER A 435 -21.55 -11.63 7.00
N SER A 436 -20.51 -12.08 6.30
CA SER A 436 -19.12 -12.02 6.78
C SER A 436 -18.15 -11.86 5.62
N LEU A 437 -17.04 -11.15 5.84
CA LEU A 437 -15.94 -11.06 4.87
C LEU A 437 -15.42 -12.43 4.40
N LYS A 438 -15.54 -13.46 5.23
CA LYS A 438 -15.14 -14.84 4.89
C LYS A 438 -15.98 -15.45 3.76
N GLU A 439 -17.17 -14.92 3.51
CA GLU A 439 -18.05 -15.38 2.43
C GLU A 439 -17.78 -14.65 1.11
N LEU A 440 -17.00 -13.55 1.15
CA LEU A 440 -16.65 -12.76 -0.02
C LEU A 440 -15.58 -13.48 -0.84
N SER A 441 -15.75 -13.51 -2.16
CA SER A 441 -14.90 -14.28 -3.05
C SER A 441 -14.77 -13.64 -4.44
N PRO A 442 -13.82 -14.09 -5.27
CA PRO A 442 -13.71 -13.61 -6.65
C PRO A 442 -14.97 -13.88 -7.49
N ASP A 443 -15.82 -14.84 -7.10
CA ASP A 443 -17.07 -15.17 -7.82
C ASP A 443 -18.14 -14.08 -7.71
N ASP A 444 -18.03 -13.22 -6.70
CA ASP A 444 -18.89 -12.07 -6.47
C ASP A 444 -18.54 -10.89 -7.42
N LEU A 445 -17.43 -11.02 -8.16
CA LEU A 445 -16.96 -10.05 -9.15
C LEU A 445 -17.21 -10.51 -10.60
N VAL A 446 -17.24 -9.54 -11.51
CA VAL A 446 -17.15 -9.72 -12.96
C VAL A 446 -16.11 -8.76 -13.54
N ALA A 447 -15.37 -9.20 -14.54
CA ALA A 447 -14.42 -8.38 -15.27
C ALA A 447 -15.07 -7.77 -16.53
N LEU A 448 -14.92 -6.47 -16.72
CA LEU A 448 -15.47 -5.70 -17.84
C LEU A 448 -14.61 -5.75 -19.11
N ASP A 449 -13.42 -6.35 -19.03
CA ASP A 449 -12.51 -6.53 -20.16
C ASP A 449 -11.73 -7.85 -20.03
N SER A 450 -11.12 -8.28 -21.14
CA SER A 450 -10.41 -9.56 -21.19
C SER A 450 -9.08 -9.56 -20.43
N ILE A 451 -8.39 -8.42 -20.38
CA ILE A 451 -7.08 -8.30 -19.73
C ILE A 451 -7.27 -8.44 -18.22
N THR A 452 -8.21 -7.69 -17.64
CA THR A 452 -8.56 -7.79 -16.21
C THR A 452 -9.01 -9.20 -15.82
N ALA A 453 -9.80 -9.86 -16.66
CA ALA A 453 -10.23 -11.24 -16.43
C ALA A 453 -9.05 -12.22 -16.42
N GLU A 454 -8.11 -12.08 -17.36
CA GLU A 454 -6.92 -12.92 -17.46
C GLU A 454 -5.98 -12.74 -16.26
N ILE A 455 -5.74 -11.49 -15.86
CA ILE A 455 -4.90 -11.16 -14.70
C ILE A 455 -5.49 -11.76 -13.42
N THR A 456 -6.78 -11.52 -13.17
CA THR A 456 -7.42 -11.81 -11.88
C THR A 456 -7.98 -13.23 -11.80
N GLY A 457 -8.24 -13.87 -12.93
CA GLY A 457 -9.01 -15.11 -13.00
C GLY A 457 -10.52 -14.92 -12.80
N VAL A 458 -11.01 -13.68 -12.67
CA VAL A 458 -12.44 -13.39 -12.53
C VAL A 458 -13.16 -13.58 -13.86
N LYS A 459 -14.41 -14.06 -13.81
CA LYS A 459 -15.25 -14.29 -14.99
C LYS A 459 -15.48 -12.99 -15.78
N LYS A 460 -15.44 -13.07 -17.11
CA LYS A 460 -15.80 -11.95 -17.99
C LYS A 460 -17.30 -11.67 -17.92
N ALA A 461 -17.67 -10.39 -17.94
CA ALA A 461 -19.08 -9.96 -18.00
C ALA A 461 -19.73 -10.26 -19.36
N PHE A 462 -18.92 -10.43 -20.41
CA PHE A 462 -19.34 -10.68 -21.79
C PHE A 462 -18.51 -11.80 -22.41
N GLY A 463 -19.07 -12.46 -23.42
CA GLY A 463 -18.52 -13.70 -23.97
C GLY A 463 -19.08 -14.91 -23.23
N VAL A 464 -19.39 -15.97 -23.98
CA VAL A 464 -20.01 -17.19 -23.46
C VAL A 464 -19.11 -17.75 -22.35
N SER A 465 -19.69 -17.96 -21.16
CA SER A 465 -19.02 -18.67 -20.07
C SER A 465 -18.44 -19.98 -20.62
N PRO A 466 -17.17 -20.34 -20.33
CA PRO A 466 -16.60 -21.63 -20.73
C PRO A 466 -17.44 -22.83 -20.26
N SER A 467 -18.37 -22.63 -19.33
CA SER A 467 -19.19 -23.67 -18.72
C SER A 467 -20.28 -24.28 -19.62
N THR A 468 -20.39 -23.95 -20.91
CA THR A 468 -21.36 -24.60 -21.82
C THR A 468 -20.87 -24.83 -23.25
N SER A 469 -19.56 -24.96 -23.50
CA SER A 469 -19.07 -25.53 -24.77
C SER A 469 -18.55 -26.96 -24.55
N PRO A 470 -18.91 -27.94 -25.41
CA PRO A 470 -18.38 -29.31 -25.37
C PRO A 470 -16.84 -29.38 -25.41
N GLU A 471 -16.19 -28.35 -25.96
CA GLU A 471 -14.72 -28.25 -26.06
C GLU A 471 -13.99 -28.26 -24.70
N ASN A 472 -14.59 -27.73 -23.63
CA ASN A 472 -13.92 -27.70 -22.32
C ASN A 472 -13.94 -29.05 -21.59
N ALA A 473 -14.91 -29.91 -21.88
CA ALA A 473 -14.90 -31.29 -21.37
C ALA A 473 -13.79 -32.10 -22.03
N GLU A 474 -13.62 -31.93 -23.35
CA GLU A 474 -12.54 -32.57 -24.11
C GLU A 474 -11.16 -32.04 -23.70
N GLN A 475 -11.00 -30.73 -23.49
CA GLN A 475 -9.74 -30.16 -22.99
C GLN A 475 -9.39 -30.62 -21.57
N LYS A 476 -10.38 -30.68 -20.67
CA LYS A 476 -10.17 -31.19 -19.31
C LYS A 476 -9.78 -32.66 -19.32
N GLN A 477 -10.46 -33.48 -20.12
CA GLN A 477 -10.14 -34.89 -20.30
C GLN A 477 -8.76 -35.08 -20.95
N CYS A 478 -8.35 -34.20 -21.86
CA CYS A 478 -7.03 -34.20 -22.47
C CYS A 478 -5.93 -33.85 -21.47
N LEU A 479 -6.15 -32.86 -20.59
CA LEU A 479 -5.22 -32.51 -19.51
C LEU A 479 -5.06 -33.62 -18.47
N GLU A 480 -6.17 -34.25 -18.06
CA GLU A 480 -6.15 -35.41 -17.16
C GLU A 480 -5.41 -36.60 -17.80
N SER A 481 -5.62 -36.84 -19.10
CA SER A 481 -4.90 -37.86 -19.87
C SER A 481 -3.40 -37.55 -20.00
N LEU A 482 -3.03 -36.27 -20.16
CA LEU A 482 -1.63 -35.83 -20.26
C LEU A 482 -0.89 -36.01 -18.92
N GLU A 483 -1.58 -35.75 -17.80
CA GLU A 483 -1.04 -35.95 -16.45
C GLU A 483 -0.80 -37.44 -16.16
N GLN A 484 -1.76 -38.31 -16.53
CA GLN A 484 -1.59 -39.76 -16.45
C GLN A 484 -0.42 -40.25 -17.33
N PHE A 485 -0.27 -39.71 -18.54
CA PHE A 485 0.85 -40.03 -19.43
C PHE A 485 2.20 -39.62 -18.85
N ASN A 486 2.30 -38.43 -18.22
CA ASN A 486 3.52 -37.98 -17.55
C ASN A 486 3.90 -38.86 -16.35
N LEU A 487 2.92 -39.33 -15.57
CA LEU A 487 3.15 -40.29 -14.49
C LEU A 487 3.67 -41.64 -15.03
N LEU A 488 3.14 -42.12 -16.16
CA LEU A 488 3.62 -43.32 -16.85
C LEU A 488 5.06 -43.16 -17.40
N LEU A 489 5.41 -41.98 -17.91
CA LEU A 489 6.78 -41.65 -18.34
C LEU A 489 7.76 -41.60 -17.15
N LEU A 490 7.33 -41.07 -16.01
CA LEU A 490 8.15 -41.06 -14.80
C LEU A 490 8.36 -42.49 -14.28
N TYR A 491 7.32 -43.32 -14.32
CA TYR A 491 7.40 -44.75 -14.01
C TYR A 491 8.39 -45.48 -14.90
N SER A 492 8.31 -45.31 -16.23
CA SER A 492 9.19 -46.01 -17.17
C SER A 492 10.66 -45.64 -16.95
N ARG A 493 10.97 -44.35 -16.70
CA ARG A 493 12.33 -43.89 -16.36
C ARG A 493 12.85 -44.54 -15.07
N ARG A 494 12.00 -44.64 -14.03
CA ARG A 494 12.39 -45.31 -12.78
C ARG A 494 12.62 -46.80 -12.97
N LEU A 495 11.79 -47.46 -13.78
CA LEU A 495 11.92 -48.89 -14.10
C LEU A 495 13.22 -49.17 -14.86
N VAL A 496 13.53 -48.37 -15.88
CA VAL A 496 14.78 -48.49 -16.65
C VAL A 496 15.99 -48.33 -15.72
N LYS A 497 16.01 -47.30 -14.88
CA LYS A 497 17.10 -47.08 -13.92
C LYS A 497 17.25 -48.23 -12.93
N LEU A 498 16.14 -48.81 -12.47
CA LEU A 498 16.15 -49.98 -11.60
C LEU A 498 16.74 -51.21 -12.32
N MET A 499 16.33 -51.45 -13.58
CA MET A 499 16.87 -52.55 -14.40
C MET A 499 18.37 -52.39 -14.67
N GLU A 500 18.83 -51.17 -14.97
CA GLU A 500 20.25 -50.85 -15.12
C GLU A 500 21.02 -51.11 -13.82
N THR A 501 20.44 -50.73 -12.67
CA THR A 501 21.05 -50.97 -11.35
C THR A 501 21.14 -52.47 -11.05
N VAL A 502 20.08 -53.24 -11.32
CA VAL A 502 20.07 -54.70 -11.15
C VAL A 502 21.11 -55.36 -12.06
N LEU A 503 21.22 -54.92 -13.32
CA LEU A 503 22.23 -55.43 -14.25
C LEU A 503 23.65 -55.14 -13.75
N MET A 504 23.90 -53.92 -13.27
CA MET A 504 25.19 -53.53 -12.69
C MET A 504 25.56 -54.39 -11.47
N GLU A 505 24.63 -54.60 -10.53
CA GLU A 505 24.90 -55.41 -9.34
C GLU A 505 25.14 -56.89 -9.70
N LEU A 506 24.39 -57.44 -10.67
CA LEU A 506 24.59 -58.81 -11.17
C LEU A 506 25.92 -58.98 -11.91
N CYS A 507 26.38 -57.97 -12.65
CA CYS A 507 27.60 -58.05 -13.45
C CYS A 507 28.88 -57.74 -12.65
N PHE A 508 28.81 -56.90 -11.60
CA PHE A 508 30.01 -56.33 -10.98
C PHE A 508 30.19 -56.56 -9.47
N SER A 509 29.12 -56.74 -8.67
CA SER A 509 29.22 -56.76 -7.20
C SER A 509 28.80 -58.10 -6.56
N ASN A 510 27.92 -58.87 -7.21
CA ASN A 510 27.39 -60.16 -6.73
C ASN A 510 26.76 -60.12 -5.31
N ASP A 511 26.28 -58.94 -4.88
CA ASP A 511 25.64 -58.75 -3.57
C ASP A 511 24.17 -59.24 -3.57
N LEU A 512 23.99 -60.48 -3.13
CA LEU A 512 22.69 -61.14 -2.98
C LEU A 512 21.71 -60.40 -2.07
N SER A 513 22.19 -59.64 -1.08
CA SER A 513 21.31 -58.90 -0.17
C SER A 513 20.72 -57.67 -0.86
N ARG A 514 21.54 -56.96 -1.64
CA ARG A 514 21.12 -55.80 -2.42
C ARG A 514 20.17 -56.18 -3.55
N ILE A 515 20.41 -57.31 -4.23
CA ILE A 515 19.52 -57.83 -5.27
C ILE A 515 18.11 -58.14 -4.72
N ARG A 516 18.00 -58.70 -3.52
CA ARG A 516 16.70 -58.94 -2.86
C ARG A 516 15.97 -57.64 -2.51
N GLN A 517 16.70 -56.61 -2.12
CA GLN A 517 16.13 -55.28 -1.87
C GLN A 517 15.58 -54.65 -3.16
N LEU A 518 16.35 -54.72 -4.26
CA LEU A 518 15.94 -54.21 -5.56
C LEU A 518 14.70 -54.96 -6.11
N ALA A 519 14.59 -56.27 -5.86
CA ALA A 519 13.38 -57.03 -6.19
C ALA A 519 12.14 -56.53 -5.42
N THR A 520 12.32 -56.14 -4.15
CA THR A 520 11.24 -55.56 -3.34
C THR A 520 10.84 -54.16 -3.84
N GLU A 521 11.81 -53.36 -4.27
CA GLU A 521 11.58 -52.05 -4.89
C GLU A 521 10.83 -52.19 -6.24
N PHE A 522 11.16 -53.21 -7.04
CA PHE A 522 10.45 -53.56 -8.27
C PHE A 522 8.98 -53.89 -8.00
N ASP A 523 8.69 -54.75 -7.02
CA ASP A 523 7.32 -55.10 -6.64
C ASP A 523 6.51 -53.89 -6.13
N THR A 524 7.19 -52.97 -5.46
CA THR A 524 6.59 -51.71 -4.98
C THR A 524 6.23 -50.80 -6.15
N LEU A 525 7.11 -50.69 -7.14
CA LEU A 525 6.86 -49.94 -8.37
C LEU A 525 5.69 -50.54 -9.17
N ILE A 526 5.63 -51.87 -9.31
CA ILE A 526 4.53 -52.57 -9.98
C ILE A 526 3.19 -52.27 -9.30
N LYS A 527 3.14 -52.31 -7.96
CA LYS A 527 1.93 -51.97 -7.19
C LYS A 527 1.50 -50.50 -7.36
N GLN A 528 2.45 -49.58 -7.51
CA GLN A 528 2.17 -48.16 -7.78
C GLN A 528 1.55 -47.98 -9.18
N LYS A 529 2.07 -48.68 -10.19
CA LYS A 529 1.48 -48.70 -11.54
C LYS A 529 0.03 -49.18 -11.51
N ASP A 530 -0.26 -50.27 -10.82
CA ASP A 530 -1.62 -50.83 -10.75
C ASP A 530 -2.63 -49.88 -10.06
N LYS A 531 -2.16 -49.01 -9.16
CA LYS A 531 -2.97 -47.96 -8.54
C LYS A 531 -3.28 -46.83 -9.52
N TRP A 532 -2.35 -46.48 -10.41
CA TRP A 532 -2.55 -45.41 -11.39
C TRP A 532 -3.42 -45.83 -12.59
N VAL A 533 -3.37 -47.11 -12.98
CA VAL A 533 -4.14 -47.62 -14.15
C VAL A 533 -5.60 -47.96 -13.82
N LYS A 534 -5.95 -48.12 -12.53
CA LYS A 534 -7.31 -48.52 -12.10
C LYS A 534 -8.23 -47.38 -11.66
N THR A 535 -7.78 -46.14 -11.72
CA THR A 535 -8.63 -44.99 -11.38
C THR A 535 -9.02 -44.30 -12.69
N PRO A 536 -10.29 -44.36 -13.12
CA PRO A 536 -10.74 -43.80 -14.39
C PRO A 536 -10.54 -42.29 -14.46
#